data_AF-A0A820J0Z0-F1
#
_entry.id   AF-A0A820J0Z0-F1
#
_cell.length_a   1.000
_cell.length_b   1.000
_cell.length_c   1.000
_cell.angle_alpha   90.00
_cell.angle_beta   90.00
_cell.angle_gamma   90.00
#
_symmetry.space_group_name_H-M   'P 1'
#
loop_
_entity.id
_entity.type
_entity.pdbx_description
1 polymer ?
#
loop_
_entity_poly.entity_id
_entity_poly.type
_entity_poly.pdbx_seq_one_letter_code
_entity_poly.pdbx_strand_id
1 'polypeptide(L)'
;IDRIKIDRTRRREYDKDESLLMNFFHDDRNNEKSTMELNGEFIQTQLLIDCLDRTETTDRDKDKLTILCKKIYNENKYQQAIIDEFQNTYLSNQAIRWYTRDSFLYRLLNKALRMQNTNFLFLFSFFIRDITKQLRDHQYPSTITLYRGQIISKKELKLFEESNRRFLSVTSFFSTTLDPTVALSYIDSELIDDDLQSVLFEIHADPSENQSKPFAEITSISYYPDEKEVLMMLGSVFRIDSVEYLTETIKVIRMTLCNHNNQNLNLVFDYMRKERGVGTVRLALFGRVLIDMAKFQIAENLFKCLLKTLPVDHPDLPDCYQALGKIYCEKCDFDRSFQCFQIAFDLLRRKSNDNSFRIAYVHNSIGELYQK
;
A
#
# COMPACT_ATOMS: atom_id res chain seq x y z
N ILE A 1 11.48 -15.52 19.49
CA ILE A 1 12.45 -14.66 20.21
C ILE A 1 13.45 -14.02 19.26
N ASP A 2 13.82 -14.61 18.11
CA ASP A 2 14.92 -14.06 17.30
C ASP A 2 14.55 -13.08 16.17
N ARG A 3 13.33 -13.03 15.60
CA ARG A 3 13.00 -11.94 14.64
C ARG A 3 12.48 -10.69 15.34
N ILE A 4 11.71 -10.95 16.38
CA ILE A 4 11.32 -10.04 17.46
C ILE A 4 12.55 -9.43 18.17
N LYS A 5 13.64 -10.18 18.34
CA LYS A 5 14.95 -9.64 18.73
C LYS A 5 15.73 -9.03 17.56
N ILE A 6 15.54 -9.45 16.31
CA ILE A 6 16.17 -8.79 15.15
C ILE A 6 15.60 -7.38 14.96
N ASP A 7 14.32 -7.14 15.26
CA ASP A 7 13.74 -5.79 15.41
C ASP A 7 14.48 -5.00 16.50
N ARG A 8 14.79 -5.62 17.66
CA ARG A 8 15.68 -5.04 18.70
C ARG A 8 17.13 -4.81 18.26
N THR A 9 17.73 -5.72 17.49
CA THR A 9 19.15 -5.66 17.10
C THR A 9 19.36 -4.62 15.99
N ARG A 10 18.37 -4.43 15.12
CA ARG A 10 18.40 -3.44 14.02
C ARG A 10 18.14 -2.02 14.48
N ARG A 11 17.30 -1.83 15.51
CA ARG A 11 17.08 -0.52 16.14
C ARG A 11 18.31 0.04 16.87
N ARG A 12 19.32 -0.79 17.15
CA ARG A 12 20.62 -0.34 17.69
C ARG A 12 21.55 0.28 16.65
N GLU A 13 21.39 -0.04 15.35
CA GLU A 13 22.37 0.35 14.31
C GLU A 13 21.78 1.22 13.18
N TYR A 14 20.45 1.26 12.98
CA TYR A 14 19.83 2.08 11.92
C TYR A 14 18.55 2.78 12.42
N ASP A 15 18.79 3.94 13.04
CA ASP A 15 18.03 5.20 13.04
C ASP A 15 16.64 5.22 12.35
N LYS A 16 15.56 5.56 13.08
CA LYS A 16 14.28 6.17 12.63
C LYS A 16 13.46 5.50 11.50
N ASP A 17 13.96 4.48 10.82
CA ASP A 17 13.46 3.99 9.53
C ASP A 17 12.34 2.93 9.64
N GLU A 18 11.88 2.60 10.85
CA GLU A 18 10.87 1.56 11.12
C GLU A 18 9.64 2.07 11.90
N SER A 19 9.36 3.38 11.87
CA SER A 19 8.01 3.86 12.24
C SER A 19 6.97 3.15 11.35
N LEU A 20 5.83 2.78 11.96
CA LEU A 20 4.72 2.23 11.21
C LEU A 20 4.26 3.31 10.23
N LEU A 21 4.30 2.99 8.93
CA LEU A 21 3.78 3.89 7.90
C LEU A 21 2.26 3.96 8.00
N MET A 22 1.78 5.01 8.65
CA MET A 22 0.38 5.20 8.98
C MET A 22 -0.17 6.45 8.30
N ASN A 23 -1.25 6.27 7.53
CA ASN A 23 -1.99 7.38 6.94
C ASN A 23 -3.30 7.55 7.68
N PHE A 24 -3.57 8.75 8.17
CA PHE A 24 -4.80 9.06 8.88
C PHE A 24 -5.85 9.61 7.91
N PHE A 25 -7.11 9.27 8.17
CA PHE A 25 -8.26 9.81 7.47
C PHE A 25 -8.95 10.84 8.36
N HIS A 26 -9.10 12.03 7.81
CA HIS A 26 -9.80 13.16 8.38
C HIS A 26 -11.31 13.07 8.06
N ASP A 27 -12.12 12.88 9.09
CA ASP A 27 -13.58 12.78 9.03
C ASP A 27 -14.22 14.11 9.47
N ASP A 28 -13.94 15.19 8.74
CA ASP A 28 -14.55 16.50 8.96
C ASP A 28 -15.49 16.86 7.80
N ARG A 29 -16.79 16.74 8.04
CA ARG A 29 -17.85 17.02 7.07
C ARG A 29 -18.15 18.51 6.89
N ASN A 30 -17.56 19.38 7.71
CA ASN A 30 -17.81 20.82 7.71
C ASN A 30 -16.67 21.65 7.07
N ASN A 31 -15.64 21.00 6.54
CA ASN A 31 -14.47 21.68 5.98
C ASN A 31 -14.68 22.09 4.51
N GLU A 32 -14.23 23.30 4.14
CA GLU A 32 -14.32 23.82 2.76
C GLU A 32 -13.32 23.14 1.79
N LYS A 33 -12.35 22.40 2.31
CA LYS A 33 -11.34 21.69 1.51
C LYS A 33 -11.89 20.42 0.89
N SER A 34 -11.44 20.11 -0.34
CA SER A 34 -11.86 18.88 -1.01
C SER A 34 -11.38 17.63 -0.25
N THR A 35 -12.11 16.51 -0.36
CA THR A 35 -11.69 15.23 0.27
C THR A 35 -10.30 14.79 -0.20
N MET A 36 -9.90 15.14 -1.42
CA MET A 36 -8.56 14.82 -1.94
C MET A 36 -7.47 15.65 -1.28
N GLU A 37 -7.73 16.92 -0.95
CA GLU A 37 -6.79 17.77 -0.23
C GLU A 37 -6.55 17.30 1.21
N LEU A 38 -7.58 16.80 1.88
CA LEU A 38 -7.49 16.36 3.26
C LEU A 38 -7.00 14.92 3.39
N ASN A 39 -7.39 14.04 2.47
CA ASN A 39 -7.21 12.59 2.60
C ASN A 39 -6.41 11.96 1.45
N GLY A 40 -5.74 12.76 0.62
CA GLY A 40 -5.07 12.29 -0.60
C GLY A 40 -4.09 11.15 -0.36
N GLU A 41 -3.24 11.20 0.68
CA GLU A 41 -2.26 10.14 0.97
C GLU A 41 -2.93 8.83 1.42
N PHE A 42 -4.01 8.92 2.19
CA PHE A 42 -4.82 7.77 2.58
C PHE A 42 -5.45 7.11 1.34
N ILE A 43 -6.09 7.91 0.49
CA ILE A 43 -6.76 7.46 -0.75
C ILE A 43 -5.74 6.82 -1.70
N GLN A 44 -4.61 7.50 -1.93
CA GLN A 44 -3.54 7.02 -2.78
C GLN A 44 -3.01 5.67 -2.32
N THR A 45 -2.78 5.52 -1.02
CA THR A 45 -2.25 4.27 -0.45
C THR A 45 -3.24 3.13 -0.64
N GLN A 46 -4.52 3.36 -0.35
CA GLN A 46 -5.56 2.35 -0.54
C GLN A 46 -5.71 1.93 -2.02
N LEU A 47 -5.66 2.89 -2.94
CA LEU A 47 -5.69 2.62 -4.39
C LEU A 47 -4.47 1.86 -4.89
N LEU A 48 -3.27 2.27 -4.47
CA LEU A 48 -2.03 1.57 -4.81
C LEU A 48 -2.11 0.11 -4.36
N ILE A 49 -2.55 -0.11 -3.13
CA ILE A 49 -2.66 -1.44 -2.55
C ILE A 49 -3.72 -2.29 -3.27
N ASP A 50 -4.88 -1.73 -3.63
CA ASP A 50 -5.88 -2.44 -4.44
C ASP A 50 -5.34 -2.79 -5.84
N CYS A 51 -4.55 -1.90 -6.43
CA CYS A 51 -3.87 -2.17 -7.70
C CYS A 51 -2.87 -3.32 -7.57
N LEU A 52 -1.99 -3.30 -6.57
CA LEU A 52 -0.97 -4.35 -6.36
C LEU A 52 -1.60 -5.74 -6.16
N ASP A 53 -2.67 -5.82 -5.38
CA ASP A 53 -3.38 -7.07 -5.08
C ASP A 53 -4.07 -7.67 -6.32
N ARG A 54 -4.40 -6.86 -7.32
CA ARG A 54 -5.23 -7.27 -8.47
C ARG A 54 -4.51 -7.19 -9.81
N THR A 55 -3.24 -6.80 -9.81
CA THR A 55 -2.41 -6.78 -11.01
C THR A 55 -2.13 -8.21 -11.48
N GLU A 56 -2.38 -8.48 -12.77
CA GLU A 56 -1.96 -9.72 -13.40
C GLU A 56 -0.43 -9.76 -13.44
N THR A 57 0.13 -10.89 -13.01
CA THR A 57 1.57 -11.07 -12.84
C THR A 57 2.04 -12.22 -13.70
N THR A 58 3.26 -12.11 -14.20
CA THR A 58 3.89 -13.15 -15.00
C THR A 58 5.15 -13.67 -14.31
N ASP A 59 5.61 -14.86 -14.67
CA ASP A 59 6.88 -15.40 -14.15
C ASP A 59 8.07 -14.45 -14.41
N ARG A 60 7.98 -13.62 -15.45
CA ARG A 60 8.98 -12.59 -15.77
C ARG A 60 9.14 -11.54 -14.66
N ASP A 61 8.12 -11.31 -13.84
CA ASP A 61 8.18 -10.29 -12.79
C ASP A 61 9.07 -10.75 -11.63
N LYS A 62 9.04 -12.05 -11.29
CA LYS A 62 10.00 -12.67 -10.37
C LYS A 62 11.44 -12.51 -10.89
N ASP A 63 11.67 -12.80 -12.17
CA ASP A 63 13.01 -12.70 -12.77
C ASP A 63 13.53 -11.26 -12.80
N LYS A 64 12.68 -10.30 -13.14
CA LYS A 64 13.03 -8.87 -13.06
C LYS A 64 13.34 -8.45 -11.63
N LEU A 65 12.53 -8.89 -10.65
CA LEU A 65 12.73 -8.60 -9.24
C LEU A 65 14.09 -9.13 -8.77
N THR A 66 14.43 -10.38 -9.08
CA THR A 66 15.71 -10.98 -8.66
C THR A 66 16.89 -10.28 -9.31
N ILE A 67 16.83 -9.94 -10.60
CA ILE A 67 17.89 -9.17 -11.29
C ILE A 67 18.12 -7.82 -10.59
N LEU A 68 17.05 -7.09 -10.24
CA LEU A 68 17.18 -5.82 -9.53
C LEU A 68 17.73 -6.00 -8.12
N CYS A 69 17.27 -7.02 -7.38
CA CYS A 69 17.77 -7.33 -6.05
C CYS A 69 19.27 -7.65 -6.08
N LYS A 70 19.74 -8.42 -7.09
CA LYS A 70 21.17 -8.70 -7.29
C LYS A 70 21.99 -7.45 -7.54
N LYS A 71 21.44 -6.45 -8.24
CA LYS A 71 22.11 -5.15 -8.43
C LYS A 71 22.18 -4.36 -7.13
N ILE A 72 21.11 -4.36 -6.33
CA ILE A 72 21.05 -3.64 -5.04
C ILE A 72 22.02 -4.25 -4.02
N TYR A 73 22.15 -5.57 -4.00
CA TYR A 73 23.00 -6.30 -3.05
C TYR A 73 24.30 -6.80 -3.67
N ASN A 74 24.81 -6.15 -4.72
CA ASN A 74 25.98 -6.60 -5.49
C ASN A 74 27.21 -6.96 -4.61
N GLU A 75 27.43 -6.23 -3.52
CA GLU A 75 28.56 -6.44 -2.60
C GLU A 75 28.23 -7.39 -1.44
N ASN A 76 26.95 -7.72 -1.21
CA ASN A 76 26.51 -8.55 -0.09
C ASN A 76 26.33 -10.02 -0.51
N LYS A 77 27.42 -10.81 -0.41
CA LYS A 77 27.43 -12.25 -0.78
C LYS A 77 26.36 -13.08 -0.06
N TYR A 78 26.06 -12.76 1.20
CA TYR A 78 25.02 -13.44 1.97
C TYR A 78 23.63 -13.23 1.36
N GLN A 79 23.29 -11.98 1.04
CA GLN A 79 22.01 -11.69 0.38
C GLN A 79 21.96 -12.22 -1.06
N GLN A 80 23.08 -12.20 -1.81
CA GLN A 80 23.15 -12.82 -3.15
C GLN A 80 22.76 -14.30 -3.11
N ALA A 81 23.31 -15.08 -2.17
CA ALA A 81 22.98 -16.49 -2.02
C ALA A 81 21.48 -16.72 -1.72
N ILE A 82 20.87 -15.87 -0.89
CA ILE A 82 19.43 -15.93 -0.61
C ILE A 82 18.59 -15.56 -1.84
N ILE A 83 19.04 -14.61 -2.66
CA ILE A 83 18.37 -14.25 -3.92
C ILE A 83 18.45 -15.40 -4.92
N ASP A 84 19.60 -16.08 -5.03
CA ASP A 84 19.76 -17.26 -5.87
C ASP A 84 18.87 -18.42 -5.40
N GLU A 85 18.80 -18.66 -4.09
CA GLU A 85 17.88 -19.63 -3.50
C GLU A 85 16.43 -19.29 -3.85
N PHE A 86 16.00 -18.05 -3.62
CA PHE A 86 14.65 -17.58 -3.94
C PHE A 86 14.32 -17.76 -5.44
N GLN A 87 15.24 -17.39 -6.32
CA GLN A 87 15.02 -17.49 -7.77
C GLN A 87 14.69 -18.94 -8.19
N ASN A 88 15.39 -19.91 -7.58
CA ASN A 88 15.33 -21.31 -7.95
C ASN A 88 14.26 -22.13 -7.21
N THR A 89 13.92 -21.77 -5.97
CA THR A 89 13.09 -22.60 -5.09
C THR A 89 11.75 -21.97 -4.69
N TYR A 90 11.53 -20.69 -4.97
CA TYR A 90 10.29 -20.01 -4.57
C TYR A 90 9.04 -20.67 -5.17
N LEU A 91 8.09 -20.98 -4.30
CA LEU A 91 6.74 -21.44 -4.63
C LEU A 91 5.71 -20.48 -4.01
N SER A 92 4.59 -20.26 -4.69
CA SER A 92 3.53 -19.33 -4.27
C SER A 92 2.89 -19.70 -2.92
N ASN A 93 2.93 -20.97 -2.52
CA ASN A 93 2.47 -21.42 -1.19
C ASN A 93 3.51 -21.25 -0.07
N GLN A 94 4.68 -20.65 -0.34
CA GLN A 94 5.73 -20.38 0.64
C GLN A 94 6.02 -18.89 0.83
N ALA A 95 5.24 -18.01 0.21
CA ALA A 95 5.41 -16.56 0.33
C ALA A 95 5.50 -16.03 1.76
N ILE A 96 4.66 -16.50 2.71
CA ILE A 96 4.74 -16.05 4.11
C ILE A 96 6.04 -16.52 4.76
N ARG A 97 6.49 -17.75 4.50
CA ARG A 97 7.80 -18.24 4.96
C ARG A 97 8.94 -17.36 4.45
N TRP A 98 8.90 -16.98 3.18
CA TRP A 98 9.90 -16.09 2.58
C TRP A 98 9.82 -14.65 3.10
N TYR A 99 8.62 -14.14 3.33
CA TYR A 99 8.38 -12.82 3.92
C TYR A 99 8.86 -12.74 5.36
N THR A 100 8.68 -13.81 6.13
CA THR A 100 9.08 -13.91 7.54
C THR A 100 10.53 -14.31 7.73
N ARG A 101 11.23 -14.83 6.71
CA ARG A 101 12.68 -15.06 6.77
C ARG A 101 13.42 -13.72 6.87
N ASP A 102 14.54 -13.68 7.61
CA ASP A 102 15.45 -12.56 7.49
C ASP A 102 16.15 -12.55 6.11
N SER A 103 15.56 -11.82 5.16
CA SER A 103 16.00 -11.77 3.77
C SER A 103 15.77 -10.39 3.14
N PHE A 104 16.27 -10.24 1.91
CA PHE A 104 16.03 -9.08 1.06
C PHE A 104 14.54 -8.77 0.84
N LEU A 105 13.65 -9.76 0.81
CA LEU A 105 12.24 -9.57 0.45
C LEU A 105 11.52 -8.63 1.40
N TYR A 106 11.55 -8.93 2.70
CA TYR A 106 10.93 -8.08 3.72
C TYR A 106 11.50 -6.66 3.69
N ARG A 107 12.82 -6.54 3.63
CA ARG A 107 13.52 -5.25 3.71
C ARG A 107 13.20 -4.39 2.50
N LEU A 108 13.28 -4.96 1.30
CA LEU A 108 13.06 -4.26 0.05
C LEU A 108 11.60 -3.94 -0.18
N LEU A 109 10.66 -4.83 0.17
CA LEU A 109 9.23 -4.54 0.06
C LEU A 109 8.83 -3.39 0.99
N ASN A 110 9.22 -3.43 2.27
CA ASN A 110 8.91 -2.35 3.20
C ASN A 110 9.60 -1.03 2.83
N LYS A 111 10.84 -1.07 2.35
CA LYS A 111 11.53 0.11 1.82
C LYS A 111 10.80 0.67 0.57
N ALA A 112 10.32 -0.19 -0.32
CA ALA A 112 9.57 0.22 -1.50
C ALA A 112 8.25 0.89 -1.14
N LEU A 113 7.55 0.36 -0.12
CA LEU A 113 6.33 0.95 0.43
C LEU A 113 6.60 2.33 1.05
N ARG A 114 7.67 2.46 1.87
CA ARG A 114 8.11 3.74 2.47
C ARG A 114 8.39 4.80 1.41
N MET A 115 9.15 4.43 0.39
CA MET A 115 9.56 5.35 -0.67
C MET A 115 8.51 5.54 -1.77
N GLN A 116 7.35 4.86 -1.66
CA GLN A 116 6.33 4.77 -2.72
C GLN A 116 6.94 4.47 -4.10
N ASN A 117 7.93 3.57 -4.16
CA ASN A 117 8.58 3.20 -5.42
C ASN A 117 7.66 2.27 -6.22
N THR A 118 6.72 2.86 -6.96
CA THR A 118 5.65 2.14 -7.66
C THR A 118 6.19 1.08 -8.62
N ASN A 119 7.21 1.42 -9.43
CA ASN A 119 7.83 0.47 -10.36
C ASN A 119 8.34 -0.80 -9.64
N PHE A 120 8.95 -0.61 -8.48
CA PHE A 120 9.49 -1.72 -7.70
C PHE A 120 8.37 -2.47 -6.96
N LEU A 121 7.36 -1.77 -6.46
CA LEU A 121 6.17 -2.37 -5.85
C LEU A 121 5.39 -3.25 -6.84
N PHE A 122 5.25 -2.85 -8.10
CA PHE A 122 4.61 -3.68 -9.12
C PHE A 122 5.35 -4.99 -9.40
N LEU A 123 6.67 -5.03 -9.21
CA LEU A 123 7.42 -6.29 -9.26
C LEU A 123 7.16 -7.17 -8.02
N PHE A 124 6.75 -6.59 -6.90
CA PHE A 124 6.29 -7.34 -5.73
C PHE A 124 4.83 -7.78 -5.81
N SER A 125 4.04 -7.36 -6.81
CA SER A 125 2.61 -7.70 -6.91
C SER A 125 2.35 -9.20 -6.82
N PHE A 126 3.16 -10.04 -7.48
CA PHE A 126 2.99 -11.50 -7.42
C PHE A 126 3.17 -12.02 -5.98
N PHE A 127 4.19 -11.51 -5.30
CA PHE A 127 4.54 -11.91 -3.94
C PHE A 127 3.50 -11.43 -2.93
N ILE A 128 2.99 -10.20 -3.10
CA ILE A 128 1.89 -9.66 -2.30
C ILE A 128 0.64 -10.53 -2.47
N ARG A 129 0.27 -10.89 -3.71
CA ARG A 129 -0.87 -11.76 -4.00
C ARG A 129 -0.72 -13.15 -3.38
N ASP A 130 0.47 -13.73 -3.45
CA ASP A 130 0.76 -15.03 -2.86
C ASP A 130 0.65 -15.00 -1.32
N ILE A 131 1.10 -13.92 -0.67
CA ILE A 131 0.87 -13.68 0.76
C ILE A 131 -0.63 -13.54 1.05
N THR A 132 -1.35 -12.72 0.27
CA THR A 132 -2.80 -12.54 0.45
C THR A 132 -3.54 -13.85 0.36
N LYS A 133 -3.19 -14.72 -0.60
CA LYS A 133 -3.78 -16.04 -0.75
C LYS A 133 -3.52 -16.90 0.49
N GLN A 134 -2.27 -17.00 0.95
CA GLN A 134 -1.95 -17.79 2.14
C GLN A 134 -2.64 -17.26 3.41
N LEU A 135 -2.75 -15.94 3.58
CA LEU A 135 -3.50 -15.36 4.69
C LEU A 135 -4.99 -15.73 4.64
N ARG A 136 -5.61 -15.75 3.44
CA ARG A 136 -7.00 -16.20 3.28
C ARG A 136 -7.16 -17.67 3.62
N ASP A 137 -6.23 -18.50 3.16
CA ASP A 137 -6.26 -19.95 3.40
C ASP A 137 -6.13 -20.30 4.90
N HIS A 138 -5.56 -19.40 5.71
CA HIS A 138 -5.35 -19.54 7.16
C HIS A 138 -6.16 -18.52 7.99
N GLN A 139 -7.19 -17.91 7.40
CA GLN A 139 -7.98 -16.86 8.04
C GLN A 139 -8.60 -17.35 9.36
N TYR A 140 -8.58 -16.48 10.38
CA TYR A 140 -9.25 -16.77 11.66
C TYR A 140 -10.75 -17.03 11.48
N PRO A 141 -11.35 -18.01 12.17
CA PRO A 141 -12.76 -18.35 12.01
C PRO A 141 -13.72 -17.43 12.77
N SER A 142 -13.23 -16.70 13.78
CA SER A 142 -14.06 -15.88 14.67
C SER A 142 -13.36 -14.59 15.06
N THR A 143 -14.15 -13.65 15.57
CA THR A 143 -13.68 -12.37 16.12
C THR A 143 -12.59 -12.59 17.16
N ILE A 144 -11.57 -11.73 17.13
CA ILE A 144 -10.37 -11.88 17.95
C ILE A 144 -9.82 -10.51 18.37
N THR A 145 -9.05 -10.50 19.46
CA THR A 145 -8.28 -9.33 19.90
C THR A 145 -6.80 -9.58 19.69
N LEU A 146 -6.13 -8.69 18.98
CA LEU A 146 -4.72 -8.76 18.65
C LEU A 146 -3.96 -7.63 19.35
N TYR A 147 -2.70 -7.88 19.67
CA TYR A 147 -1.84 -6.96 20.41
C TYR A 147 -0.55 -6.67 19.66
N ARG A 148 -0.06 -5.43 19.79
CA ARG A 148 1.27 -5.02 19.34
C ARG A 148 1.84 -3.95 20.24
N GLY A 149 3.00 -4.19 20.84
CA GLY A 149 3.75 -3.16 21.55
C GLY A 149 4.68 -2.41 20.62
N GLN A 150 4.74 -1.10 20.76
CA GLN A 150 5.60 -0.23 19.97
C GLN A 150 5.97 1.05 20.73
N ILE A 151 7.14 1.60 20.41
CA ILE A 151 7.53 2.95 20.80
C ILE A 151 7.27 3.87 19.61
N ILE A 152 6.55 4.95 19.83
CA ILE A 152 6.26 5.98 18.82
C ILE A 152 6.66 7.35 19.34
N SER A 153 6.82 8.32 18.44
CA SER A 153 7.08 9.70 18.88
C SER A 153 5.82 10.31 19.52
N LYS A 154 6.00 11.23 20.48
CA LYS A 154 4.89 12.01 21.05
C LYS A 154 4.15 12.82 19.98
N LYS A 155 4.84 13.23 18.91
CA LYS A 155 4.23 13.89 17.74
C LYS A 155 3.28 12.95 17.00
N GLU A 156 3.70 11.71 16.76
CA GLU A 156 2.88 10.68 16.11
C GLU A 156 1.70 10.29 17.00
N LEU A 157 1.91 10.15 18.31
CA LEU A 157 0.84 9.86 19.27
C LEU A 157 -0.27 10.92 19.25
N LYS A 158 0.08 12.22 19.17
CA LYS A 158 -0.92 13.29 19.09
C LYS A 158 -1.90 13.10 17.94
N LEU A 159 -1.47 12.49 16.82
CA LEU A 159 -2.34 12.20 15.68
C LEU A 159 -3.45 11.18 16.02
N PHE A 160 -3.21 10.28 16.97
CA PHE A 160 -4.22 9.33 17.46
C PHE A 160 -5.21 9.98 18.43
N GLU A 161 -4.80 11.06 19.10
CA GLU A 161 -5.62 11.78 20.08
C GLU A 161 -6.51 12.85 19.42
N GLU A 162 -6.26 13.18 18.15
CA GLU A 162 -7.05 14.14 17.37
C GLU A 162 -8.44 13.58 17.03
N SER A 163 -9.50 14.22 17.53
CA SER A 163 -10.89 13.75 17.41
C SER A 163 -11.45 13.69 15.98
N ASN A 164 -10.85 14.44 15.06
CA ASN A 164 -11.21 14.47 13.63
C ASN A 164 -10.50 13.37 12.81
N ARG A 165 -9.57 12.61 13.40
CA ARG A 165 -8.86 11.51 12.75
C ARG A 165 -9.36 10.16 13.24
N ARG A 166 -10.51 9.74 12.70
CA ARG A 166 -11.19 8.51 13.15
C ARG A 166 -10.63 7.23 12.54
N PHE A 167 -10.01 7.30 11.36
CA PHE A 167 -9.49 6.12 10.68
C PHE A 167 -8.00 6.25 10.37
N LEU A 168 -7.36 5.09 10.32
CA LEU A 168 -5.94 4.89 10.13
C LEU A 168 -5.75 3.76 9.12
N SER A 169 -4.87 3.93 8.15
CA SER A 169 -4.42 2.87 7.25
C SER A 169 -2.95 2.55 7.52
N VAL A 170 -2.62 1.28 7.73
CA VAL A 170 -1.23 0.81 7.81
C VAL A 170 -0.76 0.41 6.40
N THR A 171 0.33 1.01 5.94
CA THR A 171 0.82 0.84 4.56
C THR A 171 1.58 -0.47 4.35
N SER A 172 2.22 -1.00 5.39
CA SER A 172 2.91 -2.28 5.40
C SER A 172 2.03 -3.41 5.94
N PHE A 173 2.52 -4.65 5.87
CA PHE A 173 1.93 -5.73 6.67
C PHE A 173 2.07 -5.39 8.15
N PHE A 174 1.06 -5.78 8.93
CA PHE A 174 1.00 -5.45 10.35
C PHE A 174 1.15 -6.71 11.19
N SER A 175 2.31 -6.83 11.84
CA SER A 175 2.65 -7.97 12.70
C SER A 175 2.11 -7.75 14.11
N THR A 176 1.38 -8.72 14.62
CA THR A 176 0.66 -8.69 15.89
C THR A 176 0.76 -10.05 16.59
N THR A 177 0.27 -10.15 17.82
CA THR A 177 0.23 -11.40 18.59
C THR A 177 -1.08 -11.51 19.38
N LEU A 178 -1.46 -12.72 19.75
CA LEU A 178 -2.58 -12.98 20.66
C LEU A 178 -2.22 -12.76 22.13
N ASP A 179 -0.92 -12.73 22.43
CA ASP A 179 -0.45 -12.66 23.81
C ASP A 179 -0.01 -11.23 24.16
N PRO A 180 -0.76 -10.51 25.02
CA PRO A 180 -0.41 -9.15 25.41
C PRO A 180 0.93 -9.09 26.14
N THR A 181 1.37 -10.16 26.82
CA THR A 181 2.67 -10.19 27.49
C THR A 181 3.82 -10.22 26.48
N VAL A 182 3.64 -10.97 25.39
CA VAL A 182 4.58 -10.96 24.25
C VAL A 182 4.60 -9.56 23.63
N ALA A 183 3.44 -8.95 23.39
CA ALA A 183 3.35 -7.58 22.88
C ALA A 183 4.07 -6.55 23.76
N LEU A 184 3.89 -6.62 25.08
CA LEU A 184 4.55 -5.73 26.04
C LEU A 184 6.05 -5.98 26.14
N SER A 185 6.53 -7.21 25.91
CA SER A 185 7.96 -7.52 25.91
C SER A 185 8.78 -6.76 24.85
N TYR A 186 8.10 -6.19 23.84
CA TYR A 186 8.70 -5.31 22.83
C TYR A 186 8.92 -3.88 23.27
N ILE A 187 8.23 -3.46 24.33
CA ILE A 187 8.31 -2.13 24.85
C ILE A 187 9.51 -2.10 25.79
N ASP A 188 10.65 -1.64 25.28
CA ASP A 188 11.86 -1.49 26.08
C ASP A 188 11.83 -0.14 26.81
N SER A 189 11.65 -0.19 28.13
CA SER A 189 11.59 1.01 28.97
C SER A 189 12.91 1.79 29.00
N GLU A 190 14.03 1.19 28.62
CA GLU A 190 15.35 1.85 28.61
C GLU A 190 15.52 2.81 27.41
N LEU A 191 14.64 2.75 26.41
CA LEU A 191 14.69 3.57 25.19
C LEU A 191 13.81 4.83 25.24
N ILE A 192 13.12 5.08 26.35
CA ILE A 192 12.19 6.22 26.46
C ILE A 192 12.99 7.48 26.81
N ASP A 193 13.14 8.36 25.82
CA ASP A 193 13.56 9.75 26.04
C ASP A 193 12.34 10.68 26.19
N ASP A 194 12.58 11.99 26.31
CA ASP A 194 11.51 12.99 26.47
C ASP A 194 10.57 13.12 25.26
N ASP A 195 10.91 12.58 24.08
CA ASP A 195 10.13 12.71 22.84
C ASP A 195 9.45 11.40 22.42
N LEU A 196 9.74 10.29 23.08
CA LEU A 196 9.18 8.97 22.80
C LEU A 196 8.09 8.57 23.80
N GLN A 197 7.20 7.70 23.35
CA GLN A 197 6.09 7.17 24.14
C GLN A 197 5.86 5.70 23.82
N SER A 198 5.76 4.90 24.87
CA SER A 198 5.40 3.49 24.79
C SER A 198 3.90 3.34 24.57
N VAL A 199 3.54 2.54 23.57
CA VAL A 199 2.16 2.29 23.16
C VAL A 199 1.92 0.79 23.01
N LEU A 200 0.80 0.34 23.55
CA LEU A 200 0.20 -0.95 23.23
C LEU A 200 -1.00 -0.73 22.31
N PHE A 201 -0.93 -1.27 21.10
CA PHE A 201 -2.11 -1.38 20.24
C PHE A 201 -2.93 -2.60 20.68
N GLU A 202 -4.22 -2.38 20.94
CA GLU A 202 -5.23 -3.41 21.21
C GLU A 202 -6.24 -3.35 20.07
N ILE A 203 -6.30 -4.40 19.26
CA ILE A 203 -6.96 -4.40 17.96
C ILE A 203 -8.08 -5.43 17.98
N HIS A 204 -9.32 -4.96 17.90
CA HIS A 204 -10.47 -5.82 17.70
C HIS A 204 -10.64 -6.14 16.21
N ALA A 205 -10.63 -7.41 15.84
CA ALA A 205 -10.69 -7.85 14.45
C ALA A 205 -11.76 -8.92 14.25
N ASP A 206 -12.73 -8.62 13.37
CA ASP A 206 -13.75 -9.59 12.95
C ASP A 206 -13.43 -10.13 11.53
N PRO A 207 -13.20 -11.44 11.38
CA PRO A 207 -12.90 -12.04 10.09
C PRO A 207 -14.13 -12.21 9.19
N SER A 208 -15.34 -12.32 9.77
CA SER A 208 -16.59 -12.56 9.01
C SER A 208 -17.00 -11.36 8.17
N GLU A 209 -16.58 -10.16 8.59
CA GLU A 209 -16.85 -8.90 7.90
C GLU A 209 -15.75 -8.50 6.90
N ASN A 210 -14.62 -9.23 6.87
CA ASN A 210 -13.40 -8.82 6.16
C ASN A 210 -13.05 -9.72 4.97
N GLN A 211 -13.77 -9.56 3.86
CA GLN A 211 -13.50 -10.32 2.63
C GLN A 211 -12.30 -9.80 1.80
N SER A 212 -11.71 -8.65 2.12
CA SER A 212 -10.70 -8.01 1.25
C SER A 212 -9.29 -8.00 1.84
N LYS A 213 -9.13 -7.72 3.14
CA LYS A 213 -7.84 -7.65 3.83
C LYS A 213 -7.76 -8.75 4.89
N PRO A 214 -7.24 -9.94 4.54
CA PRO A 214 -7.16 -11.08 5.46
C PRO A 214 -6.11 -10.86 6.54
N PHE A 215 -6.22 -11.62 7.62
CA PHE A 215 -5.22 -11.75 8.66
C PHE A 215 -5.25 -13.18 9.22
N ALA A 216 -4.09 -13.72 9.53
CA ALA A 216 -3.98 -15.12 9.97
C ALA A 216 -2.91 -15.27 11.03
N GLU A 217 -3.08 -16.26 11.90
CA GLU A 217 -1.94 -16.80 12.64
C GLU A 217 -1.06 -17.57 11.66
N ILE A 218 0.21 -17.20 11.61
CA ILE A 218 1.14 -17.73 10.62
C ILE A 218 2.20 -18.65 11.24
N THR A 219 2.06 -19.05 12.50
CA THR A 219 2.99 -19.93 13.23
C THR A 219 3.41 -21.16 12.42
N SER A 220 2.46 -21.85 11.77
CA SER A 220 2.72 -23.09 11.02
C SER A 220 3.40 -22.88 9.66
N ILE A 221 3.38 -21.66 9.13
CA ILE A 221 3.82 -21.33 7.76
C ILE A 221 4.89 -20.23 7.73
N SER A 222 5.27 -19.68 8.88
CA SER A 222 6.35 -18.70 9.00
C SER A 222 7.73 -19.37 9.04
N TYR A 223 8.77 -18.57 8.90
CA TYR A 223 10.15 -19.00 9.12
C TYR A 223 10.50 -19.13 10.61
N TYR A 224 9.76 -18.43 11.48
CA TYR A 224 9.97 -18.39 12.94
C TYR A 224 8.68 -18.81 13.66
N PRO A 225 8.40 -20.13 13.78
CA PRO A 225 7.16 -20.63 14.37
C PRO A 225 6.99 -20.24 15.85
N ASP A 226 8.08 -20.09 16.59
CA ASP A 226 8.05 -19.77 18.02
C ASP A 226 7.51 -18.36 18.35
N GLU A 227 7.28 -17.53 17.34
CA GLU A 227 6.83 -16.14 17.52
C GLU A 227 5.32 -16.01 17.71
N LYS A 228 4.54 -17.06 17.42
CA LYS A 228 3.06 -17.04 17.49
C LYS A 228 2.48 -15.78 16.82
N GLU A 229 3.04 -15.47 15.65
CA GLU A 229 2.76 -14.24 14.93
C GLU A 229 1.38 -14.32 14.28
N VAL A 230 0.60 -13.25 14.44
CA VAL A 230 -0.58 -12.98 13.64
C VAL A 230 -0.25 -11.85 12.68
N LEU A 231 -0.30 -12.14 11.38
CA LEU A 231 0.05 -11.20 10.33
C LEU A 231 -1.22 -10.65 9.67
N MET A 232 -1.38 -9.33 9.66
CA MET A 232 -2.47 -8.65 8.96
C MET A 232 -2.00 -8.11 7.62
N MET A 233 -2.87 -8.21 6.61
CA MET A 233 -2.59 -7.76 5.25
C MET A 233 -2.26 -6.26 5.19
N LEU A 234 -1.33 -5.89 4.31
CA LEU A 234 -1.02 -4.49 4.04
C LEU A 234 -2.26 -3.71 3.56
N GLY A 235 -2.33 -2.43 3.95
CA GLY A 235 -3.48 -1.57 3.67
C GLY A 235 -4.70 -1.85 4.54
N SER A 236 -4.53 -2.62 5.62
CA SER A 236 -5.58 -2.75 6.64
C SER A 236 -5.92 -1.38 7.22
N VAL A 237 -7.21 -1.12 7.34
CA VAL A 237 -7.76 0.13 7.88
C VAL A 237 -8.33 -0.15 9.25
N PHE A 238 -8.08 0.77 10.18
CA PHE A 238 -8.51 0.68 11.57
C PHE A 238 -9.28 1.94 11.94
N ARG A 239 -10.36 1.79 12.70
CA ARG A 239 -11.03 2.87 13.41
C ARG A 239 -10.39 3.01 14.78
N ILE A 240 -9.98 4.20 15.15
CA ILE A 240 -9.48 4.48 16.50
C ILE A 240 -10.70 4.64 17.42
N ASP A 241 -10.76 3.81 18.46
CA ASP A 241 -11.87 3.80 19.41
C ASP A 241 -11.54 4.62 20.66
N SER A 242 -10.33 4.43 21.23
CA SER A 242 -9.83 5.27 22.33
C SER A 242 -8.31 5.25 22.47
N VAL A 243 -7.78 6.27 23.13
CA VAL A 243 -6.38 6.38 23.55
C VAL A 243 -6.36 6.66 25.04
N GLU A 244 -5.85 5.72 25.83
CA GLU A 244 -5.92 5.76 27.30
C GLU A 244 -4.57 5.37 27.90
N TYR A 245 -4.36 5.68 29.19
CA TYR A 245 -3.21 5.15 29.92
C TYR A 245 -3.52 3.74 30.41
N LEU A 246 -2.67 2.77 30.06
CA LEU A 246 -2.67 1.43 30.64
C LEU A 246 -1.91 1.43 31.97
N THR A 247 -0.79 2.15 32.00
CA THR A 247 0.05 2.40 33.18
C THR A 247 0.52 3.86 33.14
N GLU A 248 1.26 4.33 34.15
CA GLU A 248 1.83 5.69 34.15
C GLU A 248 2.73 5.98 32.93
N THR A 249 3.31 4.94 32.32
CA THR A 249 4.29 5.07 31.23
C THR A 249 3.83 4.48 29.91
N ILE A 250 2.76 3.68 29.87
CA ILE A 250 2.28 3.01 28.66
C ILE A 250 0.87 3.48 28.34
N LYS A 251 0.66 3.95 27.11
CA LYS A 251 -0.68 4.20 26.57
C LYS A 251 -1.19 2.99 25.80
N VAL A 252 -2.48 2.69 25.95
CA VAL A 252 -3.18 1.75 25.10
C VAL A 252 -3.96 2.51 24.03
N ILE A 253 -3.79 2.10 22.77
CA ILE A 253 -4.58 2.59 21.64
C ILE A 253 -5.50 1.46 21.23
N ARG A 254 -6.79 1.61 21.54
CA ARG A 254 -7.83 0.65 21.16
C ARG A 254 -8.34 0.99 19.78
N MET A 255 -8.37 0.01 18.91
CA MET A 255 -8.84 0.17 17.55
C MET A 255 -9.61 -1.04 17.06
N THR A 256 -10.48 -0.81 16.09
CA THR A 256 -11.25 -1.85 15.43
C THR A 256 -10.85 -1.94 13.97
N LEU A 257 -10.50 -3.15 13.49
CA LEU A 257 -10.24 -3.40 12.07
C LEU A 257 -11.52 -3.12 11.26
N CYS A 258 -11.43 -2.19 10.32
CA CYS A 258 -12.53 -1.75 9.50
C CYS A 258 -12.77 -2.67 8.29
N ASN A 259 -14.06 -2.91 8.02
CA ASN A 259 -14.55 -3.51 6.80
C ASN A 259 -14.85 -2.47 5.70
N HIS A 260 -15.07 -2.95 4.47
CA HIS A 260 -15.42 -2.15 3.27
C HIS A 260 -16.82 -1.52 3.30
N ASN A 261 -17.64 -1.83 4.33
CA ASN A 261 -19.02 -1.35 4.48
C ASN A 261 -19.14 -0.19 5.47
N ASN A 262 -18.04 0.32 6.01
CA ASN A 262 -18.04 1.50 6.86
C ASN A 262 -18.53 2.73 6.08
N GLN A 263 -19.70 3.26 6.48
CA GLN A 263 -20.41 4.35 5.80
C GLN A 263 -19.55 5.61 5.55
N ASN A 264 -18.57 5.89 6.41
CA ASN A 264 -17.69 7.06 6.26
C ASN A 264 -16.54 6.85 5.25
N LEU A 265 -16.12 5.59 5.02
CA LEU A 265 -15.11 5.25 4.01
C LEU A 265 -15.74 4.89 2.65
N ASN A 266 -17.07 4.70 2.62
CA ASN A 266 -17.79 4.41 1.38
C ASN A 266 -17.60 5.50 0.33
N LEU A 267 -17.55 6.80 0.64
CA LEU A 267 -17.31 7.82 -0.41
C LEU A 267 -15.95 7.67 -1.09
N VAL A 268 -14.90 7.35 -0.32
CA VAL A 268 -13.56 7.09 -0.81
C VAL A 268 -13.52 5.80 -1.63
N PHE A 269 -14.06 4.71 -1.10
CA PHE A 269 -14.11 3.44 -1.82
C PHE A 269 -15.15 3.41 -2.94
N ASP A 270 -16.16 4.27 -2.94
CA ASP A 270 -17.17 4.43 -3.99
C ASP A 270 -16.60 5.24 -5.15
N TYR A 271 -15.74 6.22 -4.88
CA TYR A 271 -14.89 6.81 -5.91
C TYR A 271 -14.01 5.73 -6.57
N MET A 272 -13.42 4.82 -5.78
CA MET A 272 -12.68 3.67 -6.32
C MET A 272 -13.57 2.64 -7.04
N ARG A 273 -14.83 2.46 -6.61
CA ARG A 273 -15.78 1.45 -7.12
C ARG A 273 -16.63 1.94 -8.29
N LYS A 274 -16.85 3.25 -8.48
CA LYS A 274 -17.67 3.80 -9.58
C LYS A 274 -17.01 3.62 -10.95
N GLU A 275 -15.70 3.40 -11.00
CA GLU A 275 -14.97 2.99 -12.23
C GLU A 275 -14.61 1.50 -12.20
N ARG A 276 -15.63 0.63 -12.04
CA ARG A 276 -15.51 -0.85 -12.12
C ARG A 276 -15.16 -1.32 -13.54
N GLY A 277 -13.93 -1.08 -13.96
CA GLY A 277 -13.33 -1.80 -15.07
C GLY A 277 -12.38 -2.90 -14.62
N VAL A 278 -11.98 -3.73 -15.60
CA VAL A 278 -11.01 -4.83 -15.45
C VAL A 278 -9.59 -4.25 -15.31
N GLY A 279 -8.75 -4.88 -14.47
CA GLY A 279 -7.29 -4.66 -14.31
C GLY A 279 -6.72 -3.30 -14.72
N THR A 280 -6.52 -3.11 -16.02
CA THR A 280 -6.03 -1.88 -16.66
C THR A 280 -6.78 -0.60 -16.25
N VAL A 281 -8.11 -0.66 -16.11
CA VAL A 281 -8.95 0.49 -15.73
C VAL A 281 -8.58 1.01 -14.33
N ARG A 282 -8.15 0.12 -13.42
CA ARG A 282 -7.76 0.51 -12.05
C ARG A 282 -6.40 1.17 -11.98
N LEU A 283 -5.44 0.70 -12.77
CA LEU A 283 -4.13 1.35 -12.88
C LEU A 283 -4.27 2.74 -13.51
N ALA A 284 -5.16 2.90 -14.49
CA ALA A 284 -5.49 4.21 -15.04
C ALA A 284 -6.13 5.12 -13.99
N LEU A 285 -7.07 4.62 -13.18
CA LEU A 285 -7.66 5.37 -12.07
C LEU A 285 -6.61 5.79 -11.03
N PHE A 286 -5.73 4.88 -10.61
CA PHE A 286 -4.62 5.22 -9.71
C PHE A 286 -3.74 6.32 -10.31
N GLY A 287 -3.42 6.22 -11.61
CA GLY A 287 -2.71 7.26 -12.34
C GLY A 287 -3.42 8.61 -12.34
N ARG A 288 -4.75 8.65 -12.49
CA ARG A 288 -5.55 9.88 -12.43
C ARG A 288 -5.49 10.52 -11.04
N VAL A 289 -5.63 9.74 -9.98
CA VAL A 289 -5.48 10.23 -8.60
C VAL A 289 -4.08 10.82 -8.36
N LEU A 290 -3.04 10.18 -8.90
CA LEU A 290 -1.68 10.74 -8.83
C LEU A 290 -1.58 12.09 -9.56
N ILE A 291 -2.27 12.28 -10.68
CA ILE A 291 -2.32 13.57 -11.39
C ILE A 291 -3.03 14.62 -10.54
N ASP A 292 -4.18 14.29 -9.96
CA ASP A 292 -4.96 15.22 -9.14
C ASP A 292 -4.21 15.62 -7.85
N MET A 293 -3.32 14.74 -7.36
CA MET A 293 -2.37 15.03 -6.28
C MET A 293 -1.08 15.74 -6.73
N ALA A 294 -0.99 16.18 -7.99
CA ALA A 294 0.20 16.77 -8.60
C ALA A 294 1.47 15.89 -8.57
N LYS A 295 1.32 14.56 -8.39
CA LYS A 295 2.41 13.57 -8.42
C LYS A 295 2.73 13.13 -9.87
N PHE A 296 2.95 14.12 -10.73
CA PHE A 296 3.04 13.96 -12.19
C PHE A 296 4.12 12.96 -12.63
N GLN A 297 5.27 12.93 -11.96
CA GLN A 297 6.36 12.02 -12.34
C GLN A 297 6.01 10.54 -12.11
N ILE A 298 5.30 10.24 -11.03
CA ILE A 298 4.87 8.88 -10.70
C ILE A 298 3.77 8.45 -11.67
N ALA A 299 2.79 9.33 -11.92
CA ALA A 299 1.72 9.09 -12.89
C ALA A 299 2.28 8.84 -14.29
N GLU A 300 3.23 9.65 -14.76
CA GLU A 300 3.84 9.50 -16.08
C GLU A 300 4.52 8.15 -16.24
N ASN A 301 5.30 7.72 -15.25
CA ASN A 301 5.97 6.42 -15.26
C ASN A 301 4.97 5.27 -15.32
N LEU A 302 3.86 5.37 -14.57
CA LEU A 302 2.78 4.38 -14.56
C LEU A 302 2.12 4.28 -15.93
N PHE A 303 1.69 5.40 -16.53
CA PHE A 303 1.04 5.40 -17.84
C PHE A 303 1.99 4.94 -18.96
N LYS A 304 3.27 5.31 -18.91
CA LYS A 304 4.28 4.78 -19.84
C LYS A 304 4.47 3.27 -19.71
N CYS A 305 4.35 2.71 -18.50
CA CYS A 305 4.38 1.26 -18.30
C CYS A 305 3.13 0.59 -18.87
N LEU A 306 1.94 1.17 -18.62
CA LEU A 306 0.67 0.70 -19.20
C LEU A 306 0.73 0.67 -20.74
N LEU A 307 1.18 1.75 -21.38
CA LEU A 307 1.30 1.81 -22.84
C LEU A 307 2.22 0.72 -23.43
N LYS A 308 3.22 0.25 -22.68
CA LYS A 308 4.13 -0.83 -23.12
C LYS A 308 3.56 -2.23 -22.91
N THR A 309 2.59 -2.38 -22.03
CA THR A 309 2.06 -3.68 -21.59
C THR A 309 0.70 -3.99 -22.21
N LEU A 310 -0.09 -2.97 -22.54
CA LEU A 310 -1.40 -3.15 -23.13
C LEU A 310 -1.33 -3.58 -24.60
N PRO A 311 -2.19 -4.52 -25.05
CA PRO A 311 -2.36 -4.85 -26.45
C PRO A 311 -2.72 -3.61 -27.29
N VAL A 312 -2.31 -3.59 -28.56
CA VAL A 312 -2.50 -2.45 -29.48
C VAL A 312 -3.96 -1.98 -29.60
N ASP A 313 -4.92 -2.89 -29.41
CA ASP A 313 -6.36 -2.59 -29.52
C ASP A 313 -7.06 -2.40 -28.17
N HIS A 314 -6.31 -2.34 -27.06
CA HIS A 314 -6.90 -2.27 -25.72
C HIS A 314 -7.81 -1.03 -25.54
N PRO A 315 -9.01 -1.16 -24.92
CA PRO A 315 -9.99 -0.07 -24.75
C PRO A 315 -9.46 1.17 -24.02
N ASP A 316 -8.48 0.98 -23.13
CA ASP A 316 -7.96 2.01 -22.24
C ASP A 316 -6.72 2.74 -22.77
N LEU A 317 -6.18 2.34 -23.93
CA LEU A 317 -5.03 3.03 -24.54
C LEU A 317 -5.29 4.54 -24.74
N PRO A 318 -6.47 4.98 -25.25
CA PRO A 318 -6.75 6.41 -25.38
C PRO A 318 -6.71 7.15 -24.05
N ASP A 319 -7.19 6.55 -22.97
CA ASP A 319 -7.20 7.19 -21.65
C ASP A 319 -5.78 7.34 -21.10
N CYS A 320 -4.88 6.39 -21.40
CA CYS A 320 -3.46 6.48 -21.04
C CYS A 320 -2.78 7.66 -21.76
N TYR A 321 -3.00 7.80 -23.07
CA TYR A 321 -2.48 8.93 -23.85
C TYR A 321 -3.08 10.25 -23.39
N GLN A 322 -4.37 10.29 -23.10
CA GLN A 322 -5.01 11.49 -22.56
C GLN A 322 -4.42 11.89 -21.21
N ALA A 323 -4.21 10.93 -20.30
CA ALA A 323 -3.61 11.21 -19.01
C ALA A 323 -2.17 11.73 -19.14
N LEU A 324 -1.37 11.16 -20.07
CA LEU A 324 -0.05 11.70 -20.41
C LEU A 324 -0.13 13.11 -21.00
N GLY A 325 -1.12 13.39 -21.85
CA GLY A 325 -1.37 14.73 -22.37
C GLY A 325 -1.60 15.74 -21.25
N LYS A 326 -2.50 15.41 -20.30
CA LYS A 326 -2.74 16.24 -19.10
C LYS A 326 -1.45 16.44 -18.29
N ILE A 327 -0.65 15.38 -18.08
CA ILE A 327 0.64 15.48 -17.37
C ILE A 327 1.61 16.43 -18.09
N TYR A 328 1.75 16.31 -19.42
CA TYR A 328 2.65 17.18 -20.18
C TYR A 328 2.15 18.62 -20.22
N CYS A 329 0.84 18.83 -20.28
CA CYS A 329 0.22 20.14 -20.13
C CYS A 329 0.56 20.80 -18.79
N GLU A 330 0.49 20.06 -17.68
CA GLU A 330 0.87 20.55 -16.34
C GLU A 330 2.39 20.78 -16.20
N LYS A 331 3.21 20.10 -17.00
CA LYS A 331 4.66 20.33 -17.09
C LYS A 331 5.04 21.42 -18.11
N CYS A 332 4.07 22.12 -18.70
CA CYS A 332 4.26 23.12 -19.76
C CYS A 332 4.94 22.59 -21.03
N ASP A 333 4.89 21.27 -21.28
CA ASP A 333 5.38 20.63 -22.51
C ASP A 333 4.20 20.48 -23.49
N PHE A 334 3.78 21.62 -24.05
CA PHE A 334 2.55 21.71 -24.84
C PHE A 334 2.61 20.91 -26.15
N ASP A 335 3.80 20.79 -26.75
CA ASP A 335 3.97 20.00 -27.97
C ASP A 335 3.70 18.51 -27.72
N ARG A 336 4.30 17.92 -26.67
CA ARG A 336 4.04 16.52 -26.33
C ARG A 336 2.63 16.32 -25.81
N SER A 337 2.08 17.30 -25.10
CA SER A 337 0.67 17.29 -24.65
C SER A 337 -0.28 17.14 -25.85
N PHE A 338 -0.11 18.01 -26.86
CA PHE A 338 -0.92 18.00 -28.07
C PHE A 338 -0.79 16.68 -28.83
N GLN A 339 0.44 16.18 -29.03
CA GLN A 339 0.69 14.89 -29.66
C GLN A 339 -0.04 13.74 -28.94
N CYS A 340 0.01 13.73 -27.60
CA CYS A 340 -0.69 12.71 -26.81
C CYS A 340 -2.21 12.78 -27.00
N PHE A 341 -2.80 13.99 -26.98
CA PHE A 341 -4.24 14.15 -27.23
C PHE A 341 -4.64 13.76 -28.65
N GLN A 342 -3.81 14.07 -29.66
CA GLN A 342 -4.06 13.63 -31.04
C GLN A 342 -4.06 12.10 -31.16
N ILE A 343 -3.07 11.42 -30.56
CA ILE A 343 -3.01 9.95 -30.57
C ILE A 343 -4.26 9.37 -29.89
N ALA A 344 -4.67 9.93 -28.74
CA ALA A 344 -5.89 9.49 -28.05
C ALA A 344 -7.13 9.65 -28.95
N PHE A 345 -7.28 10.79 -29.61
CA PHE A 345 -8.38 11.07 -30.55
C PHE A 345 -8.41 10.08 -31.72
N ASP A 346 -7.27 9.83 -32.37
CA ASP A 346 -7.18 8.92 -33.51
C ASP A 346 -7.54 7.48 -33.13
N LEU A 347 -7.12 7.03 -31.94
CA LEU A 347 -7.48 5.71 -31.43
C LEU A 347 -8.98 5.58 -31.14
N LEU A 348 -9.61 6.62 -30.58
CA LEU A 348 -11.05 6.63 -30.31
C LEU A 348 -11.88 6.62 -31.60
N ARG A 349 -11.43 7.38 -32.61
CA ARG A 349 -12.12 7.48 -33.91
C ARG A 349 -12.07 6.19 -34.73
N ARG A 350 -11.02 5.37 -34.57
CA ARG A 350 -10.87 4.09 -35.28
C ARG A 350 -11.78 2.99 -34.75
N LYS A 351 -12.33 3.13 -33.54
CA LYS A 351 -13.20 2.11 -32.92
C LYS A 351 -14.67 2.30 -33.34
N SER A 352 -15.35 1.21 -33.65
CA SER A 352 -16.74 1.17 -34.13
C SER A 352 -17.81 1.43 -33.05
N ASN A 353 -17.41 1.56 -31.79
CA ASN A 353 -18.32 1.83 -30.68
C ASN A 353 -18.59 3.34 -30.54
N ASP A 354 -19.76 3.70 -30.01
CA ASP A 354 -20.07 5.09 -29.67
C ASP A 354 -19.12 5.62 -28.59
N ASN A 355 -18.07 6.31 -29.03
CA ASN A 355 -17.06 6.96 -28.20
C ASN A 355 -17.32 8.46 -28.03
N SER A 356 -18.52 8.95 -28.35
CA SER A 356 -18.81 10.39 -28.44
C SER A 356 -18.43 11.17 -27.18
N PHE A 357 -18.69 10.60 -25.99
CA PHE A 357 -18.29 11.20 -24.71
C PHE A 357 -16.77 11.32 -24.54
N ARG A 358 -16.01 10.26 -24.86
CA ARG A 358 -14.54 10.25 -24.73
C ARG A 358 -13.91 11.20 -25.74
N ILE A 359 -14.45 11.26 -26.96
CA ILE A 359 -14.00 12.20 -28.00
C ILE A 359 -14.24 13.66 -27.56
N ALA A 360 -15.42 13.96 -27.02
CA ALA A 360 -15.73 15.29 -26.47
C ALA A 360 -14.75 15.68 -25.36
N TYR A 361 -14.40 14.74 -24.48
CA TYR A 361 -13.44 14.98 -23.41
C TYR A 361 -12.03 15.29 -23.94
N VAL A 362 -11.56 14.58 -24.99
CA VAL A 362 -10.28 14.89 -25.65
C VAL A 362 -10.31 16.27 -26.33
N HIS A 363 -11.41 16.63 -26.99
CA HIS A 363 -11.56 17.98 -27.57
C HIS A 363 -11.52 19.08 -26.50
N ASN A 364 -12.16 18.85 -25.35
CA ASN A 364 -12.07 19.78 -24.22
C ASN A 364 -10.61 19.95 -23.75
N SER A 365 -9.86 18.85 -23.60
CA SER A 365 -8.44 18.92 -23.21
C SER A 365 -7.57 19.65 -24.24
N ILE A 366 -7.84 19.49 -25.54
CA ILE A 366 -7.16 20.26 -26.60
C ILE A 366 -7.55 21.74 -26.52
N GLY A 367 -8.83 22.05 -26.26
CA GLY A 367 -9.30 23.42 -26.06
C GLY A 367 -8.62 24.11 -24.88
N GLU A 368 -8.54 23.42 -23.73
CA GLU A 368 -7.79 23.88 -22.55
C GLU A 368 -6.31 24.11 -22.86
N LEU A 369 -5.70 23.25 -23.68
CA LEU A 369 -4.31 23.42 -24.11
C LEU A 369 -4.10 24.70 -24.92
N TYR A 370 -5.01 25.05 -25.83
CA TYR A 370 -4.92 26.29 -26.62
C TYR A 370 -5.20 27.56 -25.81
N GLN A 371 -5.79 27.44 -24.62
CA GLN A 371 -6.02 28.58 -23.72
C GLN A 371 -4.79 28.91 -22.85
N LYS A 372 -3.86 27.96 -22.67
CA LYS A 372 -2.58 28.16 -21.99
C LYS A 372 -1.56 28.75 -22.97
#